data_AF-A0A316NAA7-F1
#
_entry.id   AF-A0A316NAA7-F1
#
_cell.length_a   1.000
_cell.length_b   1.000
_cell.length_c   1.000
_cell.angle_alpha   90.00
_cell.angle_beta   90.00
_cell.angle_gamma   90.00
#
_symmetry.space_group_name_H-M   'P 1'
#
loop_
_entity.id
_entity.type
_entity.pdbx_description
1 polymer ?
#
loop_
_entity_poly.entity_id
_entity_poly.type
_entity_poly.pdbx_seq_one_letter_code
_entity_poly.pdbx_strand_id
1 'polypeptide(L)'
;MSQLFFGNLPSVLTSLLFAGLLAYVLFIAIWNKQITKWGGKVFFLTLLGLAVGFLAAYRDDYFLSLQYASGISVFHGRFPADSLVSQLGSIGGVLIGGIALSCLFIRRQGYRKAAFFLAAFLIVAKAIFVEYTRFLML
;
A
#
# COMPACT_ATOMS: atom_id res chain seq x y z
N MET A 1 -2.22 -5.21 -26.65
CA MET A 1 -1.83 -5.43 -25.24
C MET A 1 -0.87 -4.38 -24.69
N SER A 2 0.03 -3.78 -25.49
CA SER A 2 0.99 -2.75 -25.05
C SER A 2 0.37 -1.37 -24.72
N GLN A 3 -0.79 -1.02 -25.29
CA GLN A 3 -1.43 0.28 -25.02
C GLN A 3 -2.15 0.38 -23.67
N LEU A 4 -2.54 -0.73 -23.04
CA LEU A 4 -3.22 -0.66 -21.73
C LEU A 4 -2.24 -0.46 -20.56
N PHE A 5 -1.01 -0.96 -20.71
CA PHE A 5 0.05 -0.75 -19.73
C PHE A 5 0.69 0.63 -19.89
N PHE A 6 0.92 1.12 -21.12
CA PHE A 6 1.56 2.43 -21.36
C PHE A 6 0.62 3.59 -21.70
N GLY A 7 -0.68 3.34 -21.89
CA GLY A 7 -1.65 4.39 -22.23
C GLY A 7 -2.06 5.28 -21.05
N ASN A 8 -1.74 4.89 -19.82
CA ASN A 8 -2.02 5.66 -18.61
C ASN A 8 -0.80 5.62 -17.67
N LEU A 9 -0.05 6.73 -17.62
CA LEU A 9 1.07 6.99 -16.69
C LEU A 9 0.84 6.47 -15.26
N PRO A 10 -0.34 6.67 -14.63
CA PRO A 10 -0.59 6.22 -13.25
C PRO A 10 -0.55 4.70 -13.07
N SER A 11 -0.92 3.93 -14.10
CA SER A 11 -0.90 2.46 -14.07
C SER A 11 0.52 1.91 -14.10
N VAL A 12 1.40 2.48 -14.93
CA VAL A 12 2.83 2.11 -14.97
C VAL A 12 3.50 2.44 -13.64
N LEU A 13 3.26 3.65 -13.14
CA LEU A 13 3.82 4.14 -11.88
C LEU A 13 3.44 3.24 -10.69
N THR A 14 2.17 2.87 -10.57
CA THR A 14 1.70 1.99 -9.49
C THR A 14 2.35 0.60 -9.55
N SER A 15 2.42 -0.03 -10.72
CA SER A 15 3.08 -1.33 -10.89
C SER A 15 4.58 -1.27 -10.62
N LEU A 16 5.26 -0.21 -11.07
CA LEU A 16 6.69 -0.01 -10.83
C LEU A 16 7.00 0.23 -9.34
N LEU A 17 6.18 1.05 -8.66
CA LEU A 17 6.31 1.29 -7.23
C LEU A 17 6.04 0.03 -6.41
N PHE A 18 5.06 -0.79 -6.83
CA PHE A 18 4.81 -2.08 -6.19
C PHE A 18 5.99 -3.05 -6.37
N ALA A 19 6.57 -3.13 -7.57
CA ALA A 19 7.78 -3.91 -7.81
C ALA A 19 8.97 -3.41 -6.97
N GLY A 20 9.14 -2.08 -6.86
CA GLY A 20 10.14 -1.46 -6.00
C GLY A 20 9.92 -1.78 -4.51
N LEU A 21 8.67 -1.81 -4.07
CA LEU A 21 8.31 -2.18 -2.70
C LEU A 21 8.66 -3.64 -2.39
N LEU A 22 8.33 -4.57 -3.29
CA LEU A 22 8.71 -5.98 -3.17
C LEU A 22 10.23 -6.16 -3.15
N ALA A 23 10.94 -5.50 -4.08
CA ALA A 23 12.39 -5.53 -4.12
C ALA A 23 13.02 -5.03 -2.83
N TYR A 24 12.48 -3.94 -2.26
CA TYR A 24 12.95 -3.39 -0.98
C TYR A 24 12.71 -4.35 0.19
N VAL A 25 11.53 -4.96 0.28
CA VAL A 25 11.21 -5.95 1.33
C VAL A 25 12.13 -7.18 1.22
N LEU A 26 12.33 -7.71 0.01
CA LEU A 26 13.21 -8.85 -0.24
C LEU A 26 14.67 -8.53 0.09
N PHE A 27 15.15 -7.36 -0.32
CA PHE A 27 16.51 -6.89 -0.01
C PHE A 27 16.75 -6.85 1.50
N ILE A 28 15.80 -6.30 2.27
CA ILE A 28 15.89 -6.25 3.73
C ILE A 28 15.75 -7.63 4.37
N ALA A 29 14.92 -8.51 3.82
CA ALA A 29 14.77 -9.87 4.31
C ALA A 29 16.10 -10.65 4.21
N ILE A 30 16.84 -10.48 3.11
CA ILE A 30 18.15 -11.12 2.89
C ILE A 30 19.23 -10.50 3.78
N TRP A 31 19.32 -9.17 3.83
CA TRP A 31 20.33 -8.45 4.61
C TRP A 31 19.98 -8.23 6.09
N ASN A 32 18.95 -8.90 6.60
CA ASN A 32 18.41 -8.64 7.94
C ASN A 32 19.43 -8.73 9.08
N LYS A 33 20.49 -9.55 8.92
CA LYS A 33 21.52 -9.77 9.95
C LYS A 33 22.50 -8.61 10.09
N GLN A 34 22.66 -7.79 9.04
CA GLN A 34 23.57 -6.65 9.03
C GLN A 34 22.90 -5.33 9.46
N ILE A 35 21.58 -5.35 9.71
CA ILE A 35 20.80 -4.15 10.03
C ILE A 35 20.79 -3.90 11.54
N THR A 36 21.48 -2.84 11.96
CA THR A 36 21.54 -2.38 13.35
C THR A 36 20.43 -1.38 13.71
N LYS A 37 19.96 -0.58 12.74
CA LYS A 37 18.92 0.45 12.94
C LYS A 37 17.66 0.11 12.14
N TRP A 38 16.66 -0.46 12.82
CA TRP A 38 15.40 -0.87 12.19
C TRP A 38 14.40 0.28 12.02
N GLY A 39 14.47 1.32 12.86
CA GLY A 39 13.50 2.42 12.85
C GLY A 39 13.41 3.16 11.51
N GLY A 40 14.55 3.48 10.89
CA GLY A 40 14.56 4.14 9.58
C GLY A 40 14.02 3.24 8.46
N LYS A 41 14.23 1.92 8.57
CA LYS A 41 13.74 0.95 7.58
C LYS A 41 12.22 0.78 7.65
N VAL A 42 11.66 0.74 8.86
CA VAL A 42 10.21 0.78 9.09
C VAL A 42 9.63 2.06 8.50
N PHE A 43 10.17 3.22 8.87
CA PHE A 43 9.66 4.51 8.40
C PHE A 43 9.64 4.61 6.86
N PHE A 44 10.73 4.19 6.20
CA PHE A 44 10.81 4.19 4.75
C PHE A 44 9.84 3.20 4.10
N LEU A 45 9.67 2.01 4.70
CA LEU A 45 8.68 1.03 4.24
C LEU A 45 7.25 1.60 4.33
N THR A 46 6.90 2.26 5.43
CA THR A 46 5.57 2.85 5.61
C THR A 46 5.33 3.97 4.59
N LEU A 47 6.32 4.83 4.36
CA LEU A 47 6.23 5.89 3.35
C LEU A 47 6.02 5.32 1.95
N LEU A 48 6.80 4.30 1.57
CA LEU A 48 6.63 3.63 0.28
C LEU A 48 5.25 2.97 0.16
N GLY A 49 4.80 2.25 1.20
CA GLY A 49 3.49 1.61 1.21
C GLY A 49 2.32 2.60 1.14
N LEU A 50 2.46 3.76 1.77
CA LEU A 50 1.50 4.86 1.66
C LEU A 50 1.50 5.47 0.26
N ALA A 51 2.68 5.73 -0.32
CA ALA A 51 2.80 6.26 -1.68
C ALA A 51 2.13 5.31 -2.69
N VAL A 52 2.41 4.01 -2.62
CA VAL A 52 1.75 2.99 -3.45
C VAL A 52 0.24 3.04 -3.28
N GLY A 53 -0.25 3.06 -2.04
CA GLY A 53 -1.68 3.11 -1.75
C GLY A 53 -2.37 4.39 -2.25
N PHE A 54 -1.70 5.55 -2.13
CA PHE A 54 -2.25 6.82 -2.56
C PHE A 54 -2.33 6.93 -4.09
N LEU A 55 -1.27 6.50 -4.80
CA LEU A 55 -1.31 6.43 -6.26
C LEU A 55 -2.36 5.43 -6.75
N ALA A 56 -2.55 4.30 -6.07
CA ALA A 56 -3.62 3.35 -6.41
C ALA A 56 -5.01 4.00 -6.23
N ALA A 57 -5.25 4.69 -5.11
CA ALA A 57 -6.51 5.39 -4.87
C ALA A 57 -6.77 6.52 -5.88
N TYR A 58 -5.74 7.27 -6.27
CA TYR A 58 -5.84 8.30 -7.31
C TYR A 58 -6.11 7.69 -8.70
N ARG A 59 -5.41 6.62 -9.06
CA ARG A 59 -5.59 5.90 -10.34
C ARG A 59 -7.00 5.32 -10.48
N ASP A 60 -7.59 4.87 -9.39
CA ASP A 60 -8.89 4.20 -9.37
C ASP A 60 -10.05 5.18 -9.07
N ASP A 61 -9.76 6.48 -9.06
CA ASP A 61 -10.68 7.58 -8.79
C ASP A 61 -11.51 7.35 -7.51
N TYR A 62 -10.88 6.76 -6.50
CA TYR A 62 -11.53 6.36 -5.25
C TYR A 62 -12.21 7.53 -4.52
N PHE A 63 -11.70 8.74 -4.73
CA PHE A 63 -12.28 9.97 -4.18
C PHE A 63 -13.71 10.24 -4.71
N LEU A 64 -14.02 9.84 -5.94
CA LEU A 64 -15.38 9.94 -6.51
C LEU A 64 -16.32 8.92 -5.84
N SER A 65 -15.83 7.72 -5.53
CA SER A 65 -16.62 6.72 -4.80
C SER A 65 -17.00 7.16 -3.39
N LEU A 66 -16.13 7.89 -2.71
CA LEU A 66 -16.43 8.49 -1.40
C LEU A 66 -17.46 9.61 -1.50
N GLN A 67 -17.36 10.47 -2.52
CA GLN A 67 -18.33 11.53 -2.77
C GLN A 67 -19.70 10.98 -3.17
N TYR A 68 -19.74 9.89 -3.94
CA TYR A 68 -20.98 9.19 -4.26
C TYR A 68 -21.63 8.61 -3.00
N ALA A 69 -20.87 7.91 -2.17
CA ALA A 69 -21.37 7.35 -0.91
C ALA A 69 -21.87 8.43 0.07
N SER A 70 -21.33 9.65 -0.02
CA SER A 70 -21.71 10.80 0.80
C SER A 70 -22.84 11.64 0.19
N GLY A 71 -23.35 11.26 -1.00
CA GLY A 71 -24.41 11.98 -1.72
C GLY A 71 -23.97 13.32 -2.35
N ILE A 72 -22.66 13.58 -2.43
CA ILE A 72 -22.08 14.84 -2.96
C ILE A 72 -21.93 14.79 -4.49
N SER A 73 -21.70 13.61 -5.07
CA SER A 73 -21.49 13.44 -6.52
C SER A 73 -22.34 12.31 -7.10
N VAL A 74 -22.67 12.42 -8.40
CA VAL A 74 -23.37 11.37 -9.16
C VAL A 74 -22.39 10.39 -9.84
N PHE A 75 -21.10 10.73 -9.91
CA PHE A 75 -20.08 9.90 -10.54
C PHE A 75 -19.49 8.88 -9.56
N HIS A 76 -19.35 7.63 -10.01
CA HIS A 76 -18.71 6.55 -9.26
C HIS A 76 -17.27 6.37 -9.71
N GLY A 77 -16.35 6.21 -8.76
CA GLY A 77 -15.01 5.68 -9.05
C GLY A 77 -15.06 4.18 -9.37
N ARG A 78 -13.91 3.58 -9.74
CA ARG A 78 -13.87 2.17 -10.20
C ARG A 78 -14.29 1.17 -9.13
N PHE A 79 -14.04 1.48 -7.85
CA PHE A 79 -14.44 0.65 -6.73
C PHE A 79 -15.47 1.39 -5.88
N PRO A 80 -16.66 0.82 -5.59
CA PRO A 80 -17.58 1.37 -4.61
C PRO A 80 -16.89 1.52 -3.24
N ALA A 81 -17.24 2.56 -2.48
CA ALA A 81 -16.70 2.78 -1.14
C ALA A 81 -16.96 1.58 -0.19
N ASP A 82 -18.11 0.92 -0.36
CA ASP A 82 -18.52 -0.29 0.39
C ASP A 82 -17.95 -1.60 -0.17
N SER A 83 -17.12 -1.55 -1.20
CA SER A 83 -16.49 -2.78 -1.71
C SER A 83 -15.54 -3.39 -0.67
N LEU A 84 -15.45 -4.72 -0.64
CA LEU A 84 -14.51 -5.45 0.19
C LEU A 84 -13.05 -4.97 -0.02
N VAL A 85 -12.71 -4.60 -1.26
CA VAL A 85 -11.38 -4.07 -1.63
C VAL A 85 -11.09 -2.74 -0.94
N SER A 86 -12.07 -1.83 -0.95
CA SER A 86 -11.99 -0.53 -0.30
C SER A 86 -11.88 -0.65 1.22
N GLN A 87 -12.74 -1.46 1.83
CA GLN A 87 -12.75 -1.69 3.28
C GLN A 87 -11.43 -2.30 3.78
N LEU A 88 -10.96 -3.38 3.12
CA LEU A 88 -9.69 -4.01 3.46
C LEU A 88 -8.49 -3.08 3.20
N GLY A 89 -8.54 -2.29 2.14
CA GLY A 89 -7.53 -1.28 1.83
C GLY A 89 -7.41 -0.20 2.91
N SER A 90 -8.55 0.28 3.42
CA SER A 90 -8.63 1.29 4.48
C SER A 90 -8.19 0.73 5.83
N ILE A 91 -8.73 -0.42 6.26
CA ILE A 91 -8.36 -1.09 7.52
C ILE A 91 -6.86 -1.41 7.53
N GLY A 92 -6.34 -1.95 6.42
CA GLY A 92 -4.91 -2.19 6.26
C GLY A 92 -4.08 -0.91 6.41
N GLY A 93 -4.53 0.20 5.81
CA GLY A 93 -3.89 1.52 5.94
C GLY A 93 -3.80 2.00 7.38
N VAL A 94 -4.90 1.89 8.14
CA VAL A 94 -4.95 2.26 9.57
C VAL A 94 -4.02 1.40 10.40
N LEU A 95 -4.00 0.08 10.17
CA LEU A 95 -3.11 -0.85 10.88
C LEU A 95 -1.63 -0.55 10.62
N ILE A 96 -1.27 -0.31 9.35
CA ILE A 96 0.10 0.04 8.96
C ILE A 96 0.52 1.37 9.61
N GLY A 97 -0.37 2.37 9.62
CA GLY A 97 -0.15 3.65 10.30
C GLY A 97 0.07 3.47 11.81
N GLY A 98 -0.75 2.64 12.47
CA GLY A 98 -0.62 2.30 13.88
C GLY A 98 0.72 1.63 14.23
N ILE A 99 1.18 0.70 13.40
CA ILE A 99 2.49 0.03 13.57
C ILE A 99 3.65 1.03 13.38
N ALA A 100 3.53 1.94 12.42
CA ALA A 100 4.55 2.97 12.21
C ALA A 100 4.63 3.94 13.40
N LEU A 101 3.47 4.38 13.91
CA LEU A 101 3.37 5.21 15.11
C LEU A 101 3.93 4.50 16.34
N SER A 102 3.58 3.24 16.57
CA SER A 102 4.09 2.47 17.71
C SER A 102 5.61 2.33 17.67
N CYS A 103 6.21 2.22 16.47
CA CYS A 103 7.67 2.21 16.29
C CYS A 103 8.36 3.52 16.66
N LEU A 104 7.68 4.67 16.60
CA LEU A 104 8.22 5.95 17.05
C LEU A 104 8.38 5.97 18.57
N PHE A 105 7.37 5.47 19.30
CA PHE A 105 7.40 5.37 20.76
C PHE A 105 8.31 4.25 21.26
N ILE A 106 8.24 3.05 20.64
CA ILE A 106 9.00 1.89 21.06
C ILE A 106 10.35 1.86 20.32
N ARG A 107 11.41 2.29 21.01
CA ARG A 107 12.77 2.36 20.45
C ARG A 107 13.53 1.03 20.46
N ARG A 108 12.96 -0.06 21.01
CA ARG A 108 13.59 -1.38 21.04
C ARG A 108 13.77 -1.94 19.62
N GLN A 109 14.99 -2.28 19.24
CA GLN A 109 15.31 -2.77 17.90
C GLN A 109 14.63 -4.12 17.58
N GLY A 110 14.49 -5.01 18.57
CA GLY A 110 13.76 -6.27 18.40
C GLY A 110 12.28 -6.07 18.04
N TYR A 111 11.62 -5.11 18.70
CA TYR A 111 10.24 -4.74 18.37
C TYR A 111 10.15 -4.15 16.96
N ARG A 112 11.04 -3.21 16.62
CA ARG A 112 11.06 -2.58 15.29
C ARG A 112 11.33 -3.57 14.15
N LYS A 113 12.12 -4.61 14.40
CA LYS A 113 12.31 -5.72 13.45
C LYS A 113 11.00 -6.49 13.23
N ALA A 114 10.33 -6.89 14.31
CA ALA A 114 9.04 -7.59 14.21
C ALA A 114 7.97 -6.71 13.52
N ALA A 115 7.90 -5.44 13.91
CA ALA A 115 7.01 -4.45 13.31
C ALA A 115 7.29 -4.22 11.82
N PHE A 116 8.56 -4.24 11.40
CA PHE A 116 8.93 -4.16 9.98
C PHE A 116 8.32 -5.32 9.19
N PHE A 117 8.52 -6.56 9.63
CA PHE A 117 8.01 -7.73 8.91
C PHE A 117 6.49 -7.79 8.92
N LEU A 118 5.85 -7.42 10.04
CA LEU A 118 4.40 -7.32 10.13
C LEU A 118 3.84 -6.26 9.18
N ALA A 119 4.42 -5.05 9.18
CA ALA A 119 4.04 -3.99 8.26
C ALA A 119 4.29 -4.38 6.79
N ALA A 120 5.42 -5.03 6.49
CA ALA A 120 5.75 -5.49 5.15
C ALA A 120 4.73 -6.51 4.65
N PHE A 121 4.37 -7.48 5.48
CA PHE A 121 3.32 -8.45 5.17
C PHE A 121 1.98 -7.77 4.88
N LEU A 122 1.55 -6.84 5.75
CA LEU A 122 0.28 -6.12 5.57
C LEU A 122 0.28 -5.28 4.28
N ILE A 123 1.36 -4.55 3.99
CA ILE A 123 1.46 -3.71 2.79
C ILE A 123 1.43 -4.57 1.52
N VAL A 124 2.21 -5.66 1.49
CA VAL A 124 2.28 -6.56 0.34
C VAL A 124 0.96 -7.28 0.12
N ALA A 125 0.35 -7.82 1.18
CA ALA A 125 -0.95 -8.50 1.09
C ALA A 125 -2.04 -7.56 0.56
N LYS A 126 -2.12 -6.33 1.09
CA LYS A 126 -3.02 -5.27 0.60
C LYS A 126 -2.80 -5.01 -0.89
N ALA A 127 -1.56 -4.80 -1.32
CA ALA A 127 -1.26 -4.43 -2.69
C ALA A 127 -1.55 -5.59 -3.66
N ILE A 128 -1.20 -6.83 -3.30
CA ILE A 128 -1.57 -8.02 -4.09
C ILE A 128 -3.09 -8.11 -4.23
N PHE A 129 -3.85 -7.86 -3.16
CA PHE A 129 -5.31 -7.95 -3.20
C PHE A 129 -5.93 -6.91 -4.14
N VAL A 130 -5.46 -5.66 -4.10
CA VAL A 130 -5.92 -4.58 -4.99
C VAL A 130 -5.55 -4.86 -6.45
N GLU A 131 -4.33 -5.30 -6.72
CA GLU A 131 -3.92 -5.65 -8.08
C GLU A 131 -4.65 -6.91 -8.59
N TYR A 132 -4.92 -7.90 -7.73
CA TYR A 132 -5.68 -9.11 -8.09
C TYR A 132 -7.13 -8.78 -8.47
N THR A 133 -7.81 -7.95 -7.68
CA THR A 133 -9.19 -7.54 -8.00
C THR A 133 -9.24 -6.73 -9.30
N ARG A 134 -8.21 -5.92 -9.57
CA ARG A 134 -8.06 -5.25 -10.87
C ARG A 134 -7.94 -6.25 -12.02
N PHE A 135 -7.13 -7.30 -11.90
CA PHE A 135 -7.03 -8.34 -12.93
C PHE A 135 -8.36 -9.06 -13.17
N LEU A 136 -9.17 -9.24 -12.11
CA LEU A 136 -10.48 -9.88 -12.21
C LEU A 136 -11.56 -8.97 -12.85
N MET A 137 -11.44 -7.65 -12.67
CA MET A 137 -12.37 -6.66 -13.24
C MET A 137 -12.00 -6.21 -14.67
N LEU A 138 -10.90 -6.74 -15.22
CA LEU A 138 -10.38 -6.48 -16.57
C LEU A 138 -10.94 -7.50 -17.56
#